data_AF-A0A3D0N0U9-F1
#
_entry.id   AF-A0A3D0N0U9-F1
#
_cell.length_a   1.000
_cell.length_b   1.000
_cell.length_c   1.000
_cell.angle_alpha   90.00
_cell.angle_beta   90.00
_cell.angle_gamma   90.00
#
_symmetry.space_group_name_H-M   'P 1'
#
loop_
_entity.id
_entity.type
_entity.pdbx_description
1 polymer ?
#
loop_
_entity_poly.entity_id
_entity_poly.type
_entity_poly.pdbx_seq_one_letter_code
_entity_poly.pdbx_strand_id
1 'polypeptide(L)'
;MGFDEKLIEKFKDTNVKTGIPSNIKISGIAFVRKSGCEIKWTEGLPEKLINPGDKLYCSILSNLGYQWQKNWNLNAEEIPFTLILSELNYFLESCISKFNYEPAYIEWVWDEVNFYLINIKPDNDYSFRRLLANTDLFNFFDSDKIKINSNEINNTAKEILTQTDKTLLSYNEPLLVLHDEKVFLNLDFFYVILNHYGLTGKNLNFFDNSLPILKFKLIKYLSGINKRRLAIKKIEKLKSETKDKFSLNFLEFLKI
;
A
#
# COMPACT_ATOMS: atom_id res chain seq x y z
N MET A 1 -0.14 19.43 -22.72
CA MET A 1 -0.75 18.28 -22.03
C MET A 1 -2.25 18.54 -21.94
N GLY A 2 -3.05 17.88 -22.77
CA GLY A 2 -4.50 18.04 -22.73
C GLY A 2 -5.05 17.25 -21.55
N PHE A 3 -5.88 17.88 -20.73
CA PHE A 3 -6.69 17.18 -19.73
C PHE A 3 -7.62 16.20 -20.44
N ASP A 4 -7.62 14.94 -20.01
CA ASP A 4 -8.56 13.95 -20.54
C ASP A 4 -9.97 14.27 -20.03
N GLU A 5 -10.89 14.66 -20.92
CA GLU A 5 -12.28 14.98 -20.58
C GLU A 5 -12.97 13.82 -19.84
N LYS A 6 -12.57 12.57 -20.12
CA LYS A 6 -13.07 11.38 -19.41
C LYS A 6 -12.70 11.38 -17.93
N LEU A 7 -11.58 11.99 -17.57
CA LEU A 7 -11.11 12.11 -16.20
C LEU A 7 -11.97 13.11 -15.43
N ILE A 8 -12.30 14.24 -16.03
CA ILE A 8 -13.20 15.25 -15.45
C ILE A 8 -14.58 14.65 -15.16
N GLU A 9 -15.13 13.91 -16.12
CA GLU A 9 -16.44 13.27 -15.96
C GLU A 9 -16.48 12.31 -14.76
N LYS A 10 -15.40 11.54 -14.55
CA LYS A 10 -15.31 10.55 -13.45
C LYS A 10 -15.26 11.18 -12.05
N PHE A 11 -14.86 12.44 -11.96
CA PHE A 11 -14.73 13.20 -10.70
C PHE A 11 -15.79 14.29 -10.52
N LYS A 12 -16.70 14.48 -11.47
CA LYS A 12 -17.71 15.56 -11.48
C LYS A 12 -18.57 15.63 -10.22
N ASP A 13 -18.91 14.49 -9.62
CA ASP A 13 -19.73 14.40 -8.40
C ASP A 13 -18.90 14.13 -7.14
N THR A 14 -17.67 14.65 -7.09
CA THR A 14 -16.74 14.43 -5.98
C THR A 14 -16.12 15.73 -5.48
N ASN A 15 -15.48 15.66 -4.32
CA ASN A 15 -14.66 16.75 -3.79
C ASN A 15 -13.27 16.84 -4.46
N VAL A 16 -12.94 15.95 -5.40
CA VAL A 16 -11.65 15.97 -6.11
C VAL A 16 -11.72 17.04 -7.19
N LYS A 17 -10.95 18.12 -7.02
CA LYS A 17 -10.80 19.13 -8.06
C LYS A 17 -9.89 18.61 -9.16
N THR A 18 -10.22 18.91 -10.41
CA THR A 18 -9.43 18.55 -11.59
C THR A 18 -9.05 19.82 -12.34
N GLY A 19 -7.90 19.84 -13.02
CA GLY A 19 -7.47 20.99 -13.81
C GLY A 19 -6.18 21.63 -13.29
N ILE A 20 -5.63 22.55 -14.08
CA ILE A 20 -4.51 23.41 -13.66
C ILE A 20 -5.09 24.72 -13.11
N PRO A 21 -4.91 25.03 -11.81
CA PRO A 21 -5.29 26.33 -11.26
C PRO A 21 -4.33 27.42 -11.75
N SER A 22 -4.77 28.68 -11.68
CA SER A 22 -3.98 29.83 -12.11
C SER A 22 -2.79 30.16 -11.18
N ASN A 23 -2.81 29.71 -9.93
CA ASN A 23 -1.78 30.00 -8.93
C ASN A 23 -1.23 28.69 -8.32
N ILE A 24 -0.31 28.03 -9.02
CA ILE A 24 0.32 26.80 -8.53
C ILE A 24 1.44 27.16 -7.55
N LYS A 25 1.38 26.57 -6.36
CA LYS A 25 2.41 26.71 -5.32
C LYS A 25 3.28 25.48 -5.22
N ILE A 26 2.71 24.31 -5.39
CA ILE A 26 3.42 23.03 -5.40
C ILE A 26 2.91 22.21 -6.57
N SER A 27 3.85 21.52 -7.21
CA SER A 27 3.55 20.43 -8.13
C SER A 27 4.18 19.16 -7.63
N GLY A 28 3.51 18.04 -7.82
CA GLY A 28 4.02 16.76 -7.40
C GLY A 28 3.49 15.58 -8.19
N ILE A 29 4.18 14.47 -7.99
CA ILE A 29 3.79 13.15 -8.45
C ILE A 29 3.65 12.24 -7.24
N ALA A 30 2.73 11.29 -7.33
CA ALA A 30 2.56 10.29 -6.30
C ALA A 30 2.35 8.90 -6.90
N PHE A 31 2.96 7.91 -6.27
CA PHE A 31 2.70 6.49 -6.51
C PHE A 31 1.84 6.01 -5.36
N VAL A 32 0.56 5.79 -5.64
CA VAL A 32 -0.48 5.68 -4.62
C VAL A 32 -1.02 4.26 -4.58
N ARG A 33 -1.02 3.69 -3.37
CA ARG A 33 -1.72 2.47 -2.99
C ARG A 33 -2.55 2.76 -1.76
N LYS A 34 -3.53 1.92 -1.45
CA LYS A 34 -4.26 2.07 -0.19
C LYS A 34 -3.41 1.79 1.05
N SER A 35 -2.34 1.00 0.93
CA SER A 35 -1.42 0.72 2.04
C SER A 35 -0.51 1.91 2.37
N GLY A 36 -0.24 2.78 1.39
CA GLY A 36 0.58 3.98 1.51
C GLY A 36 0.93 4.58 0.16
N CYS A 37 1.61 5.72 0.16
CA CYS A 37 2.04 6.38 -1.08
C CYS A 37 3.46 6.91 -0.97
N GLU A 38 4.17 6.93 -2.10
CA GLU A 38 5.37 7.74 -2.31
C GLU A 38 4.98 9.02 -3.02
N ILE A 39 5.55 10.12 -2.55
CA ILE A 39 5.26 11.44 -3.04
C ILE A 39 6.58 12.12 -3.35
N LYS A 40 6.68 12.73 -4.52
CA LYS A 40 7.75 13.65 -4.89
C LYS A 40 7.15 14.98 -5.28
N TRP A 41 7.70 16.08 -4.80
CA TRP A 41 7.16 17.40 -5.08
C TRP A 41 8.24 18.48 -5.15
N THR A 42 7.86 19.61 -5.74
CA THR A 42 8.69 20.81 -5.88
C THR A 42 7.82 22.06 -5.80
N GLU A 43 8.44 23.20 -5.53
CA GLU A 43 7.75 24.49 -5.49
C GLU A 43 7.57 25.08 -6.89
N GLY A 44 6.35 25.50 -7.18
CA GLY A 44 5.94 26.05 -8.47
C GLY A 44 5.48 24.98 -9.46
N LEU A 45 5.79 25.21 -10.73
CA LEU A 45 5.19 24.48 -11.85
C LEU A 45 5.74 23.04 -12.04
N PRO A 46 4.97 22.12 -12.67
CA PRO A 46 5.33 20.70 -12.80
C PRO A 46 6.61 20.44 -13.59
N GLU A 47 7.02 21.34 -14.49
CA GLU A 47 8.23 21.20 -15.31
C GLU A 47 9.50 21.10 -14.48
N LYS A 48 9.48 21.61 -13.25
CA LYS A 48 10.60 21.50 -12.30
C LYS A 48 10.81 20.09 -11.78
N LEU A 49 9.82 19.21 -11.84
CA LEU A 49 9.94 17.82 -11.37
C LEU A 49 10.92 16.97 -12.21
N ILE A 50 11.23 17.41 -13.43
CA ILE A 50 12.10 16.69 -14.38
C ILE A 50 13.49 17.32 -14.55
N ASN A 51 13.71 18.52 -14.02
CA ASN A 51 14.97 19.24 -14.18
C ASN A 51 16.00 18.79 -13.11
N PRO A 52 17.18 18.29 -13.51
CA PRO A 52 18.17 17.76 -12.57
C PRO A 52 18.76 18.77 -11.57
N GLY A 53 18.53 20.08 -11.75
CA GLY A 53 19.01 21.14 -10.87
C GLY A 53 17.98 21.70 -9.89
N ASP A 54 16.70 21.35 -10.05
CA ASP A 54 15.63 21.87 -9.20
C ASP A 54 15.53 21.08 -7.89
N LYS A 55 15.20 21.77 -6.79
CA LYS A 55 15.03 21.12 -5.48
C LYS A 55 13.80 20.21 -5.53
N LEU A 56 14.04 18.93 -5.26
CA LEU A 56 13.02 17.88 -5.20
C LEU A 56 12.91 17.34 -3.77
N TYR A 57 11.70 17.37 -3.25
CA TYR A 57 11.35 16.78 -1.97
C TYR A 57 10.71 15.41 -2.17
N CYS A 58 10.92 14.50 -1.24
CA CYS A 58 10.33 13.17 -1.28
C CYS A 58 9.84 12.72 0.09
N SER A 59 8.67 12.10 0.12
CA SER A 59 8.10 11.55 1.34
C SER A 59 7.40 10.22 1.09
N ILE A 60 7.38 9.44 2.16
CA ILE A 60 6.65 8.21 2.32
C ILE A 60 5.50 8.46 3.29
N LEU A 61 4.28 8.30 2.81
CA LEU A 61 3.11 8.17 3.67
C LEU A 61 2.73 6.69 3.77
N SER A 62 2.31 6.29 4.98
CA SER A 62 1.90 4.93 5.28
C SER A 62 0.71 4.93 6.23
N ASN A 63 -0.28 4.09 5.93
CA ASN A 63 -1.45 3.88 6.77
C ASN A 63 -1.15 3.04 8.03
N LEU A 64 0.11 2.61 8.21
CA LEU A 64 0.62 1.99 9.42
C LEU A 64 1.02 3.01 10.50
N GLY A 65 1.08 4.31 10.16
CA GLY A 65 1.33 5.42 11.08
C GLY A 65 2.73 6.02 10.96
N TYR A 66 3.00 7.04 11.78
CA TYR A 66 4.17 7.93 11.66
C TYR A 66 5.53 7.22 11.56
N GLN A 67 5.75 6.13 12.30
CA GLN A 67 7.03 5.41 12.26
C GLN A 67 7.32 4.71 10.93
N TRP A 68 6.28 4.51 10.12
CA TRP A 68 6.36 3.96 8.77
C TRP A 68 6.41 5.04 7.70
N GLN A 69 6.43 6.32 8.11
CA GLN A 69 6.66 7.45 7.23
C GLN A 69 8.16 7.75 7.16
N LYS A 70 8.61 8.25 6.01
CA LYS A 70 10.01 8.62 5.78
C LYS A 70 10.05 9.89 4.96
N ASN A 71 10.72 10.89 5.50
CA ASN A 71 10.84 12.21 4.91
C ASN A 71 12.29 12.37 4.44
N TRP A 72 12.51 12.44 3.13
CA TRP A 72 13.83 12.68 2.57
C TRP A 72 13.99 14.15 2.24
N ASN A 73 15.16 14.69 2.56
CA ASN A 73 15.55 16.08 2.26
C ASN A 73 14.62 17.13 2.89
N LEU A 74 14.03 16.81 4.05
CA LEU A 74 13.30 17.75 4.89
C LEU A 74 14.07 17.96 6.19
N ASN A 75 14.51 19.19 6.45
CA ASN A 75 14.99 19.58 7.77
C ASN A 75 13.81 19.71 8.74
N ALA A 76 14.05 19.55 10.05
CA ALA A 76 13.00 19.63 11.07
C ALA A 76 12.22 20.96 11.07
N GLU A 77 12.87 22.03 10.60
CA GLU A 77 12.29 23.38 10.47
C GLU A 77 11.56 23.59 9.13
N GLU A 78 11.80 22.73 8.14
CA GLU A 78 11.05 22.66 6.87
C GLU A 78 9.81 21.75 7.00
N ILE A 79 9.34 21.52 8.24
CA ILE A 79 8.11 20.80 8.58
C ILE A 79 6.93 21.77 8.85
N PRO A 80 6.49 22.67 7.95
CA PRO A 80 5.12 23.16 7.98
C PRO A 80 4.15 22.20 7.26
N PHE A 81 4.67 21.09 6.70
CA PHE A 81 3.95 20.20 5.79
C PHE A 81 3.17 19.05 6.42
N THR A 82 3.19 18.84 7.74
CA THR A 82 2.53 17.65 8.31
C THR A 82 1.02 17.68 8.10
N LEU A 83 0.39 18.86 8.21
CA LEU A 83 -1.03 19.05 7.92
C LEU A 83 -1.32 18.83 6.43
N ILE A 84 -0.53 19.44 5.56
CA ILE A 84 -0.61 19.32 4.10
C ILE A 84 -0.46 17.86 3.65
N LEU A 85 0.43 17.07 4.27
CA LEU A 85 0.62 15.66 3.93
C LEU A 85 -0.59 14.79 4.30
N SER A 86 -1.28 15.09 5.40
CA SER A 86 -2.51 14.38 5.76
C SER A 86 -3.66 14.69 4.79
N GLU A 87 -3.81 15.95 4.40
CA GLU A 87 -4.78 16.39 3.40
C GLU A 87 -4.45 15.83 2.01
N LEU A 88 -3.17 15.82 1.64
CA LEU A 88 -2.69 15.21 0.41
C LEU A 88 -2.97 13.71 0.40
N ASN A 89 -2.71 12.98 1.50
CA ASN A 89 -3.04 11.56 1.57
C ASN A 89 -4.54 11.31 1.37
N TYR A 90 -5.39 12.12 2.00
CA TYR A 90 -6.84 12.03 1.82
C TYR A 90 -7.25 12.32 0.37
N PHE A 91 -6.67 13.34 -0.26
CA PHE A 91 -6.89 13.65 -1.67
C PHE A 91 -6.45 12.49 -2.58
N LEU A 92 -5.25 11.94 -2.39
CA LEU A 92 -4.72 10.83 -3.20
C LEU A 92 -5.55 9.54 -3.02
N GLU A 93 -5.97 9.22 -1.80
CA GLU A 93 -6.87 8.09 -1.54
C GLU A 93 -8.25 8.30 -2.20
N SER A 94 -8.76 9.53 -2.18
CA SER A 94 -10.01 9.89 -2.85
C SER A 94 -9.91 9.69 -4.36
N CYS A 95 -8.77 10.01 -4.98
CA CYS A 95 -8.51 9.76 -6.39
C CYS A 95 -8.59 8.27 -6.74
N ILE A 96 -7.83 7.41 -6.04
CA ILE A 96 -7.80 5.97 -6.35
C ILE A 96 -9.10 5.24 -5.95
N SER A 97 -9.91 5.79 -5.05
CA SER A 97 -11.20 5.21 -4.68
C SER A 97 -12.15 5.06 -5.89
N LYS A 98 -12.04 5.94 -6.89
CA LYS A 98 -12.81 5.85 -8.14
C LYS A 98 -12.36 4.73 -9.05
N PHE A 99 -11.20 4.14 -8.79
CA PHE A 99 -10.61 3.06 -9.56
C PHE A 99 -10.50 1.80 -8.71
N ASN A 100 -11.45 1.56 -7.79
CA ASN A 100 -11.46 0.39 -6.90
C ASN A 100 -10.16 0.21 -6.09
N TYR A 101 -9.46 1.31 -5.80
CA TYR A 101 -8.15 1.30 -5.15
C TYR A 101 -7.07 0.55 -5.93
N GLU A 102 -7.18 0.46 -7.26
CA GLU A 102 -6.07 0.06 -8.12
C GLU A 102 -4.86 0.99 -7.88
N PRO A 103 -3.64 0.44 -7.76
CA PRO A 103 -2.43 1.23 -7.67
C PRO A 103 -2.31 2.21 -8.85
N ALA A 104 -1.93 3.45 -8.55
CA ALA A 104 -1.92 4.51 -9.55
C ALA A 104 -0.76 5.47 -9.39
N TYR A 105 -0.28 5.95 -10.53
CA TYR A 105 0.53 7.15 -10.62
C TYR A 105 -0.39 8.36 -10.78
N ILE A 106 -0.18 9.38 -9.95
CA ILE A 106 -0.98 10.59 -9.89
C ILE A 106 -0.08 11.82 -10.05
N GLU A 107 -0.40 12.69 -11.00
CA GLU A 107 0.14 14.05 -11.07
C GLU A 107 -0.84 15.00 -10.39
N TRP A 108 -0.34 15.85 -9.51
CA TRP A 108 -1.15 16.75 -8.69
C TRP A 108 -0.47 18.11 -8.50
N VAL A 109 -1.28 19.11 -8.20
CA VAL A 109 -0.82 20.46 -7.81
C VAL A 109 -1.60 20.97 -6.62
N TRP A 110 -1.02 21.93 -5.90
CA TRP A 110 -1.64 22.61 -4.76
C TRP A 110 -1.55 24.13 -4.94
N ASP A 111 -2.66 24.82 -4.67
CA ASP A 111 -2.79 26.29 -4.81
C ASP A 111 -2.80 27.05 -3.48
N GLU A 112 -2.25 26.46 -2.40
CA GLU A 112 -2.38 26.86 -0.99
C GLU A 112 -3.72 26.54 -0.32
N VAL A 113 -4.78 26.25 -1.09
CA VAL A 113 -6.12 26.01 -0.54
C VAL A 113 -6.62 24.60 -0.87
N ASN A 114 -6.33 24.12 -2.07
CA ASN A 114 -6.86 22.86 -2.59
C ASN A 114 -5.81 22.11 -3.40
N PHE A 115 -5.96 20.78 -3.39
CA PHE A 115 -5.28 19.91 -4.32
C PHE A 115 -6.10 19.73 -5.59
N TYR A 116 -5.41 19.71 -6.73
CA TYR A 116 -6.00 19.46 -8.03
C TYR A 116 -5.33 18.24 -8.65
N LEU A 117 -6.16 17.36 -9.20
CA LEU A 117 -5.75 16.22 -9.99
C LEU A 117 -5.43 16.71 -11.39
N ILE A 118 -4.19 16.49 -11.84
CA ILE A 118 -3.75 16.78 -13.19
C ILE A 118 -3.92 15.56 -14.08
N ASN A 119 -3.42 14.42 -13.62
CA ASN A 119 -3.42 13.18 -14.37
C ASN A 119 -3.45 11.97 -13.42
N ILE A 120 -4.07 10.88 -13.85
CA ILE A 120 -4.02 9.59 -13.15
C ILE A 120 -3.90 8.45 -14.15
N LYS A 121 -2.97 7.52 -13.91
CA LYS A 121 -2.79 6.31 -14.71
C LYS A 121 -2.53 5.09 -13.81
N PRO A 122 -2.94 3.88 -14.22
CA PRO A 122 -2.58 2.65 -13.50
C PRO A 122 -1.07 2.53 -13.36
N ASP A 123 -0.61 2.01 -12.22
CA ASP A 123 0.80 1.75 -11.96
C ASP A 123 1.01 0.30 -11.54
N ASN A 124 1.49 -0.51 -12.49
CA ASN A 124 1.67 -1.95 -12.30
C ASN A 124 3.13 -2.35 -12.01
N ASP A 125 4.09 -1.46 -12.23
CA ASP A 125 5.53 -1.81 -12.32
C ASP A 125 6.36 -1.35 -11.11
N TYR A 126 5.80 -0.58 -10.17
CA TYR A 126 6.61 -0.01 -9.10
C TYR A 126 7.00 -1.01 -7.99
N SER A 127 8.30 -1.34 -7.96
CA SER A 127 8.98 -2.14 -6.94
C SER A 127 9.68 -1.30 -5.85
N PHE A 128 9.91 0.00 -6.07
CA PHE A 128 10.89 0.80 -5.30
C PHE A 128 10.66 0.87 -3.78
N ARG A 129 9.43 0.61 -3.29
CA ARG A 129 9.15 0.56 -1.85
C ARG A 129 8.36 -0.65 -1.37
N ARG A 130 8.19 -1.68 -2.20
CA ARG A 130 7.65 -2.92 -1.66
C ARG A 130 8.69 -3.50 -0.72
N LEU A 131 8.39 -3.52 0.58
CA LEU A 131 9.16 -4.30 1.53
C LEU A 131 8.88 -5.77 1.23
N LEU A 132 9.80 -6.40 0.50
CA LEU A 132 9.68 -7.78 0.06
C LEU A 132 10.56 -8.68 0.93
N ALA A 133 9.96 -9.75 1.46
CA ALA A 133 10.70 -10.80 2.14
C ALA A 133 10.79 -12.03 1.25
N ASN A 134 12.00 -12.57 1.06
CA ASN A 134 12.14 -13.82 0.32
C ASN A 134 11.40 -14.94 1.07
N THR A 135 10.42 -15.57 0.42
CA THR A 135 9.61 -16.62 1.05
C THR A 135 10.39 -17.89 1.35
N ASP A 136 11.54 -18.10 0.69
CA ASP A 136 12.44 -19.23 0.95
C ASP A 136 12.96 -19.20 2.39
N LEU A 137 13.19 -18.00 2.96
CA LEU A 137 13.64 -17.84 4.35
C LEU A 137 12.64 -18.39 5.37
N PHE A 138 11.39 -18.58 4.96
CA PHE A 138 10.30 -19.04 5.81
C PHE A 138 9.89 -20.49 5.51
N ASN A 139 10.52 -21.12 4.51
CA ASN A 139 10.09 -22.41 3.98
C ASN A 139 8.57 -22.44 3.70
N PHE A 140 8.01 -21.34 3.17
CA PHE A 140 6.58 -21.25 2.86
C PHE A 140 6.17 -22.15 1.70
N PHE A 141 7.11 -22.49 0.84
CA PHE A 141 6.88 -23.29 -0.35
C PHE A 141 7.98 -24.34 -0.50
N ASP A 142 7.64 -25.51 -1.05
CA ASP A 142 8.63 -26.44 -1.58
C ASP A 142 9.25 -25.83 -2.85
N SER A 143 10.57 -25.69 -2.87
CA SER A 143 11.36 -25.00 -3.91
C SER A 143 11.04 -25.43 -5.34
N ASP A 144 10.60 -26.67 -5.53
CA ASP A 144 10.45 -27.28 -6.85
C ASP A 144 9.06 -27.03 -7.49
N LYS A 145 8.12 -26.40 -6.78
CA LYS A 145 6.71 -26.23 -7.21
C LYS A 145 6.26 -24.78 -7.43
N ILE A 146 7.16 -23.81 -7.23
CA ILE A 146 6.84 -22.39 -7.04
C ILE A 146 6.38 -21.68 -8.33
N LYS A 147 6.97 -21.99 -9.49
CA LYS A 147 6.75 -21.23 -10.74
C LYS A 147 5.33 -21.30 -11.30
N ILE A 148 4.52 -22.29 -10.92
CA ILE A 148 3.21 -22.53 -11.55
C ILE A 148 2.04 -21.92 -10.77
N ASN A 149 2.23 -21.49 -9.51
CA ASN A 149 1.09 -21.30 -8.61
C ASN A 149 0.91 -19.92 -7.95
N SER A 150 1.75 -18.92 -8.21
CA SER A 150 1.67 -17.62 -7.50
C SER A 150 0.31 -16.91 -7.61
N ASN A 151 -0.35 -16.98 -8.77
CA ASN A 151 -1.70 -16.47 -8.96
C ASN A 151 -2.76 -17.26 -8.18
N GLU A 152 -2.68 -18.59 -8.18
CA GLU A 152 -3.58 -19.46 -7.40
C GLU A 152 -3.38 -19.25 -5.89
N ILE A 153 -2.13 -19.04 -5.45
CA ILE A 153 -1.78 -18.74 -4.07
C ILE A 153 -2.32 -17.37 -3.67
N ASN A 154 -2.14 -16.33 -4.48
CA ASN A 154 -2.71 -15.02 -4.21
C ASN A 154 -4.24 -15.05 -4.19
N ASN A 155 -4.88 -15.81 -5.08
CA ASN A 155 -6.32 -16.02 -5.05
C ASN A 155 -6.76 -16.75 -3.78
N THR A 156 -6.03 -17.80 -3.36
CA THR A 156 -6.31 -18.54 -2.12
C THR A 156 -6.13 -17.65 -0.89
N ALA A 157 -5.03 -16.91 -0.81
CA ALA A 157 -4.78 -15.95 0.28
C ALA A 157 -5.85 -14.87 0.29
N LYS A 158 -6.22 -14.32 -0.87
CA LYS A 158 -7.31 -13.37 -1.03
C LYS A 158 -8.63 -13.99 -0.59
N GLU A 159 -8.98 -15.20 -0.98
CA GLU A 159 -10.19 -15.89 -0.54
C GLU A 159 -10.23 -16.05 0.98
N ILE A 160 -9.16 -16.54 1.60
CA ILE A 160 -9.07 -16.71 3.06
C ILE A 160 -9.22 -15.35 3.77
N LEU A 161 -8.46 -14.35 3.35
CA LEU A 161 -8.45 -13.02 3.97
C LEU A 161 -9.78 -12.29 3.79
N THR A 162 -10.45 -12.45 2.64
CA THR A 162 -11.63 -11.65 2.28
C THR A 162 -12.93 -12.30 2.73
N GLN A 163 -12.95 -13.64 2.86
CA GLN A 163 -14.07 -14.34 3.50
C GLN A 163 -14.07 -14.17 5.03
N THR A 164 -12.94 -13.74 5.61
CA THR A 164 -12.83 -13.45 7.05
C THR A 164 -13.02 -11.98 7.34
N ASP A 165 -12.50 -11.10 6.47
CA ASP A 165 -12.78 -9.68 6.50
C ASP A 165 -12.80 -9.03 5.11
N LYS A 166 -14.00 -8.68 4.61
CA LYS A 166 -14.18 -8.03 3.31
C LYS A 166 -13.51 -6.65 3.24
N THR A 167 -13.24 -5.98 4.35
CA THR A 167 -12.56 -4.68 4.30
C THR A 167 -11.14 -4.79 3.76
N LEU A 168 -10.52 -5.97 3.87
CA LEU A 168 -9.19 -6.22 3.31
C LEU A 168 -9.18 -6.19 1.76
N LEU A 169 -10.32 -6.45 1.10
CA LEU A 169 -10.45 -6.31 -0.36
C LEU A 169 -10.10 -4.91 -0.83
N SER A 170 -10.45 -3.92 -0.02
CA SER A 170 -10.27 -2.53 -0.40
C SER A 170 -8.80 -2.12 -0.51
N TYR A 171 -7.88 -2.88 0.08
CA TYR A 171 -6.45 -2.61 -0.07
C TYR A 171 -5.92 -2.96 -1.46
N ASN A 172 -6.56 -3.92 -2.14
CA ASN A 172 -6.20 -4.36 -3.48
C ASN A 172 -4.70 -4.64 -3.68
N GLU A 173 -4.05 -5.21 -2.66
CA GLU A 173 -2.64 -5.57 -2.69
C GLU A 173 -2.49 -7.10 -2.72
N PRO A 174 -1.53 -7.64 -3.48
CA PRO A 174 -1.19 -9.06 -3.41
C PRO A 174 -0.41 -9.34 -2.12
N LEU A 175 -0.71 -10.47 -1.46
CA LEU A 175 0.09 -10.93 -0.32
C LEU A 175 1.46 -11.42 -0.77
N LEU A 176 1.53 -12.07 -1.94
CA LEU A 176 2.76 -12.55 -2.54
C LEU A 176 3.04 -11.85 -3.86
N VAL A 177 4.29 -11.51 -4.11
CA VAL A 177 4.75 -10.84 -5.32
C VAL A 177 5.75 -11.74 -6.02
N LEU A 178 5.56 -11.96 -7.32
CA LEU A 178 6.58 -12.58 -8.17
C LEU A 178 7.53 -11.49 -8.66
N HIS A 179 8.82 -11.67 -8.41
CA HIS A 179 9.87 -10.78 -8.91
C HIS A 179 11.10 -11.62 -9.25
N ASP A 180 11.70 -11.42 -10.42
CA ASP A 180 12.85 -12.19 -10.91
C ASP A 180 12.70 -13.71 -10.71
N GLU A 181 11.52 -14.23 -11.11
CA GLU A 181 11.14 -15.64 -10.98
C GLU A 181 11.09 -16.21 -9.55
N LYS A 182 11.21 -15.37 -8.54
CA LYS A 182 11.11 -15.71 -7.12
C LYS A 182 9.84 -15.15 -6.51
N VAL A 183 9.32 -15.84 -5.51
CA VAL A 183 8.14 -15.40 -4.75
C VAL A 183 8.59 -14.68 -3.50
N PHE A 184 7.98 -13.53 -3.25
CA PHE A 184 8.25 -12.69 -2.09
C PHE A 184 6.95 -12.43 -1.33
N LEU A 185 7.04 -12.34 0.00
CA LEU A 185 5.96 -11.84 0.83
C LEU A 185 5.97 -10.30 0.78
N ASN A 186 4.82 -9.71 0.46
CA ASN A 186 4.59 -8.28 0.52
C ASN A 186 4.39 -7.84 1.99
N LEU A 187 5.47 -7.38 2.62
CA LEU A 187 5.45 -6.99 4.03
C LEU A 187 4.59 -5.76 4.28
N ASP A 188 4.51 -4.80 3.36
CA ASP A 188 3.67 -3.63 3.55
C ASP A 188 2.20 -4.06 3.75
N PHE A 189 1.70 -4.93 2.88
CA PHE A 189 0.34 -5.42 2.99
C PHE A 189 0.17 -6.38 4.18
N PHE A 190 1.16 -7.21 4.47
CA PHE A 190 1.12 -8.09 5.62
C PHE A 190 1.02 -7.31 6.94
N TYR A 191 1.83 -6.26 7.13
CA TYR A 191 1.75 -5.41 8.32
C TYR A 191 0.44 -4.62 8.40
N VAL A 192 -0.17 -4.29 7.25
CA VAL A 192 -1.53 -3.75 7.21
C VAL A 192 -2.53 -4.73 7.80
N ILE A 193 -2.43 -6.02 7.47
CA ILE A 193 -3.29 -7.07 8.04
C ILE A 193 -3.09 -7.17 9.56
N LEU A 194 -1.85 -7.17 10.04
CA LEU A 194 -1.55 -7.16 11.49
C LEU A 194 -2.19 -5.95 12.18
N ASN A 195 -2.00 -4.76 11.62
CA ASN A 195 -2.52 -3.50 12.15
C ASN A 195 -4.05 -3.45 12.14
N HIS A 196 -4.66 -4.09 11.15
CA HIS A 196 -6.11 -4.23 11.02
C HIS A 196 -6.68 -5.07 12.16
N TYR A 197 -6.03 -6.18 12.50
CA TYR A 197 -6.40 -7.04 13.63
C TYR A 197 -5.83 -6.59 14.98
N GLY A 198 -5.14 -5.45 15.05
CA GLY A 198 -4.58 -4.89 16.27
C GLY A 198 -3.39 -5.66 16.84
N LEU A 199 -2.74 -6.48 16.03
CA LEU A 199 -1.59 -7.30 16.37
C LEU A 199 -0.29 -6.52 16.22
N THR A 200 0.79 -7.03 16.81
CA THR A 200 2.13 -6.46 16.67
C THR A 200 2.95 -7.25 15.66
N GLY A 201 4.01 -6.64 15.15
CA GLY A 201 5.04 -7.35 14.39
C GLY A 201 6.07 -8.07 15.27
N LYS A 202 6.02 -7.93 16.61
CA LYS A 202 7.10 -8.41 17.51
C LYS A 202 7.26 -9.93 17.56
N ASN A 203 6.21 -10.69 17.26
CA ASN A 203 6.31 -12.15 17.21
C ASN A 203 6.87 -12.65 15.88
N LEU A 204 7.09 -11.75 14.92
CA LEU A 204 7.80 -12.04 13.68
C LEU A 204 9.29 -11.78 13.93
N ASN A 205 9.92 -12.64 14.74
CA ASN A 205 11.38 -12.66 14.96
C ASN A 205 12.20 -12.92 13.67
N PHE A 206 11.55 -12.91 12.50
CA PHE A 206 12.12 -13.26 11.22
C PHE A 206 12.78 -12.09 10.49
N PHE A 207 12.37 -10.87 10.82
CA PHE A 207 12.98 -9.66 10.27
C PHE A 207 13.87 -9.08 11.35
N ASP A 208 15.11 -8.74 11.00
CA ASP A 208 15.96 -7.92 11.86
C ASP A 208 15.16 -6.73 12.39
N ASN A 209 15.57 -6.18 13.54
CA ASN A 209 14.95 -5.00 14.17
C ASN A 209 15.00 -3.71 13.29
N SER A 210 15.25 -3.84 11.99
CA SER A 210 15.26 -2.81 10.96
C SER A 210 13.87 -2.31 10.57
N LEU A 211 12.79 -3.07 10.85
CA LEU A 211 11.42 -2.63 10.60
C LEU A 211 10.83 -1.86 11.79
N PRO A 212 10.05 -0.78 11.54
CA PRO A 212 9.38 -0.04 12.61
C PRO A 212 8.42 -0.91 13.43
N ILE A 213 8.31 -0.64 14.73
CA ILE A 213 7.48 -1.43 15.62
C ILE A 213 6.00 -1.13 15.38
N LEU A 214 5.22 -2.15 15.04
CA LEU A 214 3.77 -2.05 15.03
C LEU A 214 3.19 -2.18 16.45
N LYS A 215 2.52 -1.14 16.94
CA LYS A 215 1.93 -1.11 18.29
C LYS A 215 0.67 -1.97 18.38
N PHE A 216 0.53 -2.71 19.48
CA PHE A 216 -0.65 -3.50 19.79
C PHE A 216 -1.87 -2.59 19.99
N LYS A 217 -3.03 -2.99 19.47
CA LYS A 217 -4.29 -2.24 19.61
C LYS A 217 -5.37 -3.15 20.19
N LEU A 218 -5.49 -3.16 21.52
CA LEU A 218 -6.39 -4.06 22.27
C LEU A 218 -7.84 -4.06 21.74
N ILE A 219 -8.40 -2.89 21.45
CA ILE A 219 -9.79 -2.78 20.95
C ILE A 219 -9.95 -3.47 19.58
N LYS A 220 -9.00 -3.26 18.67
CA LYS A 220 -8.98 -3.94 17.36
C LYS A 220 -8.74 -5.45 17.51
N TYR A 221 -7.88 -5.83 18.45
CA TYR A 221 -7.63 -7.23 18.77
C TYR A 221 -8.92 -7.92 19.20
N LEU A 222 -9.61 -7.40 20.21
CA LEU A 222 -10.82 -8.02 20.74
C LEU A 222 -11.95 -8.08 19.70
N SER A 223 -12.16 -7.01 18.95
CA SER A 223 -13.18 -6.98 17.88
C SER A 223 -12.88 -7.95 16.73
N GLY A 224 -11.62 -8.33 16.52
CA GLY A 224 -11.21 -9.28 15.48
C GLY A 224 -11.22 -10.76 15.90
N ILE A 225 -11.48 -11.11 17.16
CA ILE A 225 -11.34 -12.51 17.66
C ILE A 225 -12.17 -13.51 16.84
N ASN A 226 -13.44 -13.19 16.57
CA ASN A 226 -14.32 -14.11 15.86
C ASN A 226 -13.91 -14.29 14.39
N LYS A 227 -13.43 -13.21 13.74
CA LYS A 227 -12.92 -13.24 12.37
C LYS A 227 -11.68 -14.14 12.26
N ARG A 228 -10.74 -14.01 13.20
CA ARG A 228 -9.54 -14.85 13.26
C ARG A 228 -9.85 -16.31 13.54
N ARG A 229 -10.76 -16.61 14.47
CA ARG A 229 -11.22 -18.01 14.72
C ARG A 229 -11.82 -18.65 13.47
N LEU A 230 -12.61 -17.89 12.71
CA LEU A 230 -13.16 -18.36 11.44
C LEU A 230 -12.06 -18.60 10.39
N ALA A 231 -11.06 -17.71 10.33
CA ALA A 231 -9.89 -17.87 9.48
C ALA A 231 -9.16 -19.18 9.77
N ILE A 232 -8.85 -19.45 11.04
CA ILE A 232 -8.15 -20.66 11.50
C ILE A 232 -8.91 -21.93 11.07
N LYS A 233 -10.22 -22.02 11.32
CA LYS A 233 -11.03 -23.19 10.92
C LYS A 233 -10.99 -23.44 9.41
N LYS A 234 -10.98 -22.37 8.62
CA LYS A 234 -10.91 -22.46 7.15
C LYS A 234 -9.53 -22.86 6.66
N ILE A 235 -8.48 -22.32 7.26
CA ILE A 235 -7.09 -22.72 7.00
C ILE A 235 -6.92 -24.22 7.30
N GLU A 236 -7.50 -24.72 8.40
CA GLU A 236 -7.48 -26.15 8.74
C GLU A 236 -8.23 -27.01 7.72
N LYS A 237 -9.38 -26.53 7.22
CA LYS A 237 -10.11 -27.19 6.13
C LYS A 237 -9.28 -27.22 4.84
N LEU A 238 -8.70 -26.09 4.44
CA LEU A 238 -7.84 -26.01 3.25
C LEU A 238 -6.62 -26.91 3.39
N LYS A 239 -6.00 -26.97 4.57
CA LYS A 239 -4.90 -27.88 4.87
C LYS A 239 -5.26 -29.34 4.59
N SER A 240 -6.51 -29.76 4.83
CA SER A 240 -6.98 -31.11 4.50
C SER A 240 -7.20 -31.34 3.00
N GLU A 241 -7.55 -30.29 2.25
CA GLU A 241 -7.90 -30.34 0.83
C GLU A 241 -6.67 -30.13 -0.08
N THR A 242 -5.64 -29.44 0.40
CA THR A 242 -4.48 -28.98 -0.39
C THR A 242 -3.15 -29.51 0.14
N LYS A 243 -3.13 -30.72 0.71
CA LYS A 243 -1.96 -31.35 1.39
C LYS A 243 -0.63 -31.24 0.63
N ASP A 244 -0.66 -31.12 -0.70
CA ASP A 244 0.52 -31.11 -1.57
C ASP A 244 0.86 -29.74 -2.20
N LYS A 245 0.05 -28.69 -1.96
CA LYS A 245 0.17 -27.37 -2.62
C LYS A 245 0.82 -26.27 -1.77
N PHE A 246 0.70 -26.34 -0.45
CA PHE A 246 1.20 -25.32 0.48
C PHE A 246 2.02 -25.97 1.59
N SER A 247 3.15 -25.37 1.97
CA SER A 247 3.85 -25.86 3.15
C SER A 247 3.01 -25.61 4.40
N LEU A 248 3.20 -26.46 5.41
CA LEU A 248 2.59 -26.28 6.72
C LEU A 248 2.90 -24.88 7.30
N ASN A 249 4.10 -24.36 7.04
CA ASN A 249 4.55 -23.07 7.54
C ASN A 249 3.75 -21.90 6.95
N PHE A 250 3.36 -21.96 5.68
CA PHE A 250 2.52 -20.92 5.06
C PHE A 250 1.11 -20.90 5.67
N LEU A 251 0.52 -22.07 5.92
CA LEU A 251 -0.79 -22.17 6.53
C LEU A 251 -0.78 -21.73 8.00
N GLU A 252 0.25 -22.10 8.77
CA GLU A 252 0.44 -21.59 10.13
C GLU A 252 0.68 -20.07 10.14
N PHE A 253 1.42 -19.54 9.15
CA PHE A 253 1.61 -18.09 8.99
C PHE A 253 0.30 -17.33 8.76
N LEU A 254 -0.70 -17.94 8.10
CA LEU A 254 -2.00 -17.31 7.89
C LEU A 254 -2.93 -17.35 9.12
N LYS A 255 -2.59 -18.09 10.19
CA LYS A 255 -3.43 -18.23 11.40
C LYS A 255 -3.38 -17.04 12.38
N ILE A 256 -2.64 -15.98 12.03
CA ILE A 256 -2.43 -14.76 12.83
C ILE A 256 -3.76 -14.08 13.21
#